data_AF-A0A1W2FFJ5-F1
#
_entry.id   AF-A0A1W2FFJ5-F1
#
_cell.length_a   1.000
_cell.length_b   1.000
_cell.length_c   1.000
_cell.angle_alpha   90.00
_cell.angle_beta   90.00
_cell.angle_gamma   90.00
#
_symmetry.space_group_name_H-M   'P 1'
#
loop_
_entity.id
_entity.type
_entity.pdbx_description
1 polymer ?
#
loop_
_entity_poly.entity_id
_entity_poly.type
_entity_poly.pdbx_seq_one_letter_code
_entity_poly.pdbx_strand_id
1 'polypeptide(L)'
;MTLHRLGPRIDTGAILVQEPVSLPADVTATRASVLLYMHGRTMLETLLDDIARTGAVPEGRDAPVLPYCPFPDRRMLRDLRRRGLKLTDIRDLRDAMSLSGGRKATV
;
A
#
# COMPACT_ATOMS: atom_id res chain seq x y z
N MET A 1 -5.29 -1.44 -5.32
CA MET A 1 -5.25 -0.33 -4.35
C MET A 1 -6.67 0.16 -4.11
N THR A 2 -6.99 0.55 -2.88
CA THR A 2 -8.35 0.96 -2.51
C THR A 2 -8.27 2.24 -1.69
N LEU A 3 -9.08 3.23 -2.04
CA LEU A 3 -9.42 4.37 -1.19
C LEU A 3 -10.83 4.14 -0.66
N HIS A 4 -11.02 4.23 0.65
CA HIS A 4 -12.31 4.00 1.28
C HIS A 4 -12.52 4.98 2.44
N ARG A 5 -13.80 5.19 2.80
CA ARG A 5 -14.15 5.91 4.03
C ARG A 5 -13.66 5.13 5.25
N LEU A 6 -13.39 5.81 6.35
CA LEU A 6 -13.11 5.10 7.59
C LEU A 6 -14.38 4.39 8.09
N GLY A 7 -14.21 3.17 8.57
CA GLY A 7 -15.26 2.37 9.18
C GLY A 7 -14.85 1.92 10.59
N PRO A 8 -15.80 1.39 11.39
CA PRO A 8 -15.51 0.94 12.76
C PRO A 8 -14.66 -0.34 12.82
N ARG A 9 -14.53 -1.07 11.71
CA ARG A 9 -13.64 -2.24 11.56
C ARG A 9 -12.56 -1.93 10.53
N ILE A 10 -11.42 -2.61 10.67
CA ILE A 10 -10.25 -2.45 9.80
C ILE A 10 -10.66 -2.68 8.34
N ASP A 11 -10.40 -1.68 7.51
CA ASP A 11 -10.57 -1.73 6.05
C ASP A 11 -11.97 -2.15 5.56
N THR A 12 -13.04 -1.81 6.31
CA THR A 12 -14.43 -2.16 5.94
C THR A 12 -15.33 -0.99 5.55
N GLY A 13 -14.80 0.22 5.40
CA GLY A 13 -15.64 1.36 5.00
C GLY A 13 -15.98 1.35 3.51
N ALA A 14 -16.97 2.15 3.11
CA ALA A 14 -17.41 2.25 1.73
C ALA A 14 -16.25 2.65 0.80
N ILE A 15 -16.09 1.90 -0.29
CA ILE A 15 -15.05 2.09 -1.30
C ILE A 15 -15.37 3.33 -2.13
N LEU A 16 -14.45 4.29 -2.15
CA LEU A 16 -14.54 5.49 -2.96
C LEU A 16 -13.97 5.24 -4.36
N VAL A 17 -12.76 4.68 -4.43
CA VAL A 17 -12.07 4.34 -5.68
C VAL A 17 -11.27 3.05 -5.45
N GLN A 18 -11.24 2.17 -6.45
CA GLN A 18 -10.48 0.92 -6.39
C GLN A 18 -9.91 0.57 -7.76
N GLU A 19 -8.61 0.32 -7.81
CA GLU A 19 -7.90 -0.03 -9.04
C GLU A 19 -7.03 -1.27 -8.84
N PRO A 20 -7.00 -2.20 -9.82
CA PRO A 20 -6.05 -3.31 -9.81
C PRO A 20 -4.64 -2.79 -10.10
N VAL A 21 -3.64 -3.27 -9.36
CA VAL A 21 -2.23 -2.94 -9.59
C VAL A 21 -1.49 -4.20 -9.97
N SER A 22 -0.90 -4.19 -11.17
CA SER A 22 -0.02 -5.28 -11.60
C SER A 22 1.36 -5.09 -10.99
N LEU A 23 1.85 -6.11 -10.29
CA LEU A 23 3.17 -6.09 -9.67
C LEU A 23 4.15 -7.00 -10.44
N PRO A 24 5.45 -6.65 -10.50
CA PRO A 24 6.46 -7.53 -11.08
C PRO A 24 6.50 -8.90 -10.37
N ALA A 25 6.78 -9.97 -11.12
CA ALA A 25 6.78 -11.33 -10.59
C ALA A 25 7.83 -11.57 -9.50
N ASP A 26 8.94 -10.84 -9.53
CA ASP A 26 10.06 -10.94 -8.59
C ASP A 26 10.03 -9.83 -7.52
N VAL A 27 8.91 -9.10 -7.38
CA VAL A 27 8.81 -7.98 -6.46
C VAL A 27 8.98 -8.44 -5.00
N THR A 28 9.75 -7.68 -4.23
CA THR A 28 9.81 -7.86 -2.77
C THR A 28 8.59 -7.23 -2.12
N ALA A 29 8.23 -7.65 -0.91
CA ALA A 29 7.15 -7.01 -0.17
C ALA A 29 7.39 -5.50 0.02
N THR A 30 8.64 -5.09 0.32
CA THR A 30 9.02 -3.67 0.43
C THR A 30 8.76 -2.90 -0.87
N ARG A 31 9.21 -3.42 -2.02
CA ARG A 31 9.04 -2.74 -3.30
C ARG A 31 7.57 -2.72 -3.74
N ALA A 32 6.83 -3.80 -3.47
CA ALA A 32 5.39 -3.84 -3.71
C ALA A 32 4.66 -2.76 -2.91
N SER A 33 5.00 -2.58 -1.62
CA SER A 33 4.43 -1.52 -0.79
C SER A 33 4.71 -0.13 -1.34
N VAL A 34 5.94 0.13 -1.81
CA VAL A 34 6.28 1.42 -2.44
C VAL A 34 5.46 1.64 -3.72
N LEU A 35 5.37 0.63 -4.59
CA LEU A 35 4.60 0.73 -5.84
C LEU A 35 3.11 0.97 -5.57
N LEU A 36 2.53 0.25 -4.61
CA LEU A 36 1.14 0.43 -4.21
C LEU A 36 0.90 1.82 -3.61
N TYR A 37 1.83 2.32 -2.79
CA TYR A 37 1.76 3.67 -2.21
C TYR A 37 1.81 4.76 -3.29
N MET A 38 2.75 4.65 -4.22
CA MET A 38 2.88 5.61 -5.33
C MET A 38 1.65 5.63 -6.22
N HIS A 39 1.08 4.46 -6.53
CA HIS A 39 -0.17 4.38 -7.29
C HIS A 39 -1.35 4.95 -6.49
N GLY A 40 -1.45 4.62 -5.20
CA GLY A 40 -2.49 5.14 -4.32
C GLY A 40 -2.44 6.66 -4.15
N ARG A 41 -1.25 7.26 -4.18
CA ARG A 41 -1.08 8.71 -4.19
C ARG A 41 -1.77 9.36 -5.40
N THR A 42 -1.54 8.85 -6.60
CA THR A 42 -2.19 9.38 -7.82
C THR A 42 -3.71 9.23 -7.77
N MET A 43 -4.21 8.09 -7.30
CA MET A 43 -5.65 7.90 -7.07
C MET A 43 -6.21 8.93 -6.08
N LEU A 44 -5.46 9.22 -5.01
CA LEU A 44 -5.88 10.17 -3.98
C LEU A 44 -5.91 11.60 -4.51
N GLU A 45 -4.88 12.03 -5.24
CA GLU A 45 -4.83 13.35 -5.88
C GLU A 45 -6.06 13.57 -6.77
N THR A 46 -6.39 12.58 -7.62
CA THR A 46 -7.59 12.63 -8.49
C THR A 46 -8.89 12.74 -7.70
N LEU A 47 -9.05 11.93 -6.64
CA LEU A 47 -10.24 11.97 -5.80
C LEU A 47 -10.38 13.31 -5.07
N LEU A 48 -9.27 13.90 -4.62
CA LEU A 48 -9.29 15.20 -3.95
C LEU A 48 -9.68 16.33 -4.92
N ASP A 49 -9.21 16.30 -6.15
CA ASP A 49 -9.60 17.25 -7.19
C ASP A 49 -11.11 17.15 -7.49
N ASP A 50 -11.65 15.94 -7.56
CA ASP A 50 -13.09 15.72 -7.73
C ASP A 50 -13.91 16.24 -6.54
N ILE A 51 -13.45 16.02 -5.31
CA ILE A 51 -14.08 16.57 -4.10
C ILE A 51 -14.04 18.09 -4.12
N ALA A 52 -12.91 18.69 -4.47
CA ALA A 52 -12.77 20.15 -4.56
C ALA A 52 -13.71 20.75 -5.62
N ARG A 53 -13.86 20.07 -6.76
CA ARG A 53 -14.74 20.51 -7.86
C ARG A 53 -16.23 20.36 -7.54
N THR A 54 -16.61 19.29 -6.86
CA THR A 54 -18.02 18.96 -6.58
C THR A 54 -18.51 19.49 -5.22
N GLY A 55 -17.59 19.83 -4.32
CA GLY A 55 -17.89 20.26 -2.96
C GLY A 55 -18.36 19.12 -2.04
N ALA A 56 -18.25 17.86 -2.46
CA ALA A 56 -18.75 16.73 -1.71
C ALA A 56 -17.82 15.51 -1.80
N VAL A 57 -17.74 14.76 -0.70
CA VAL A 57 -17.08 13.44 -0.68
C VAL A 57 -18.05 12.40 -1.22
N PRO A 58 -17.68 11.57 -2.23
CA PRO A 58 -18.55 10.53 -2.73
C PRO A 58 -19.01 9.58 -1.61
N GLU A 59 -20.25 9.09 -1.67
CA GLU A 59 -20.75 8.11 -0.69
C GLU A 59 -19.93 6.81 -0.73
N GLY A 60 -19.50 6.42 -1.93
CA GLY A 60 -18.80 5.17 -2.17
C GLY A 60 -19.75 3.99 -2.33
N ARG A 61 -19.19 2.78 -2.38
CA ARG A 61 -19.95 1.53 -2.46
C ARG A 61 -19.51 0.54 -1.40
N ASP A 62 -20.45 -0.20 -0.84
CA ASP A 62 -20.13 -1.31 0.04
C ASP A 62 -19.59 -2.51 -0.73
N ALA A 63 -18.80 -3.34 -0.04
CA ALA A 63 -18.31 -4.61 -0.55
C ALA A 63 -18.38 -5.67 0.57
N PRO A 64 -18.51 -6.96 0.21
CA PRO A 64 -18.45 -8.04 1.18
C PRO A 64 -17.13 -7.99 1.97
N VAL A 65 -17.24 -8.11 3.29
CA VAL A 65 -16.05 -8.17 4.16
C VAL A 65 -15.40 -9.54 4.03
N LEU A 66 -14.13 -9.54 3.64
CA LEU A 66 -13.30 -10.74 3.53
C LEU A 66 -12.50 -10.96 4.81
N PRO A 67 -12.02 -12.20 5.06
CA PRO A 67 -11.14 -12.47 6.19
C PRO A 67 -9.91 -11.56 6.17
N TYR A 68 -9.62 -10.93 7.32
CA TYR A 68 -8.43 -10.10 7.48
C TYR A 68 -7.16 -10.95 7.49
N CYS A 69 -6.14 -10.52 6.75
CA CYS A 69 -4.82 -11.15 6.78
C CYS A 69 -3.95 -10.47 7.86
N PRO A 70 -3.61 -11.18 8.96
CA PRO A 70 -2.79 -10.59 10.02
C PRO A 70 -1.33 -10.44 9.60
N PHE A 71 -0.56 -9.70 10.41
CA PHE A 71 0.89 -9.63 10.24
C PHE A 71 1.52 -11.03 10.28
N PRO A 72 2.52 -11.30 9.41
CA PRO A 72 3.10 -12.63 9.30
C PRO A 72 3.95 -12.96 10.54
N ASP A 73 3.80 -14.20 11.04
CA ASP A 73 4.67 -14.72 12.09
C ASP A 73 6.03 -15.18 11.53
N ARG A 74 6.98 -15.51 12.42
CA ARG A 74 8.32 -15.98 12.02
C ARG A 74 8.29 -17.28 11.20
N ARG A 75 7.30 -18.15 11.43
CA ARG A 75 7.17 -19.42 10.70
C ARG A 75 6.72 -19.15 9.26
N MET A 76 5.69 -18.34 9.09
CA MET A 76 5.18 -17.88 7.81
C MET A 76 6.28 -17.18 6.99
N LEU A 77 7.06 -16.28 7.61
CA LEU A 77 8.17 -15.63 6.92
C LEU A 77 9.25 -16.60 6.43
N ARG A 78 9.57 -17.64 7.21
CA ARG A 78 10.51 -18.70 6.79
C ARG A 78 9.95 -19.48 5.59
N ASP A 79 8.67 -19.82 5.62
CA ASP A 79 8.02 -20.56 4.54
C ASP A 79 7.93 -19.74 3.25
N LEU A 80 7.58 -18.45 3.35
CA LEU A 80 7.59 -17.52 2.21
C LEU A 80 8.99 -17.42 1.59
N ARG A 81 10.03 -17.29 2.42
CA ARG A 81 11.42 -17.24 1.95
C ARG A 81 11.81 -18.51 1.20
N ARG A 82 11.43 -19.70 1.69
CA ARG A 82 11.70 -20.98 0.99
C ARG A 82 11.03 -21.06 -0.37
N ARG A 83 9.88 -20.40 -0.53
CA ARG A 83 9.13 -20.29 -1.80
C ARG A 83 9.66 -19.18 -2.72
N GLY A 84 10.77 -18.53 -2.37
CA GLY A 84 11.34 -17.43 -3.15
C GLY A 84 10.65 -16.07 -2.96
N LEU A 85 9.65 -15.97 -2.09
CA LEU A 85 8.96 -14.72 -1.78
C LEU A 85 9.74 -13.96 -0.70
N LYS A 86 10.25 -12.78 -1.07
CA LYS A 86 11.17 -12.01 -0.23
C LYS A 86 10.47 -10.81 0.38
N LEU A 87 10.73 -10.55 1.66
CA LEU A 87 10.36 -9.27 2.27
C LEU A 87 11.13 -8.11 1.63
N THR A 88 12.43 -8.30 1.47
CA THR A 88 13.36 -7.28 0.96
C THR A 88 14.55 -7.96 0.25
N ASP A 89 15.25 -7.24 -0.62
CA ASP A 89 16.49 -7.67 -1.27
C ASP A 89 17.63 -6.63 -1.17
N ILE A 90 18.78 -6.91 -1.78
CA ILE A 90 19.94 -5.99 -1.73
C ILE A 90 19.70 -4.65 -2.43
N ARG A 91 18.79 -4.60 -3.41
CA ARG A 91 18.42 -3.35 -4.09
C ARG A 91 17.60 -2.49 -3.13
N ASP A 92 16.63 -3.09 -2.43
CA ASP A 92 15.87 -2.38 -1.40
C ASP A 92 16.78 -1.83 -0.29
N LEU A 93 17.80 -2.59 0.13
CA LEU A 93 18.78 -2.12 1.10
C LEU A 93 19.61 -0.95 0.57
N ARG A 94 20.04 -1.01 -0.69
CA ARG A 94 20.76 0.09 -1.35
C ARG A 94 19.90 1.35 -1.43
N ASP A 95 18.64 1.21 -1.80
CA ASP A 95 17.69 2.31 -1.89
C ASP A 95 17.49 2.94 -0.50
N ALA A 96 17.29 2.13 0.54
CA ALA A 96 17.16 2.62 1.92
C ALA A 96 18.42 3.38 2.40
N MET A 97 19.62 2.89 2.06
CA MET A 97 20.88 3.57 2.40
C MET A 97 21.04 4.90 1.65
N SER A 98 20.63 4.97 0.38
CA SER A 98 20.68 6.22 -0.40
C SER A 98 19.78 7.32 0.20
N LEU A 99 18.62 6.95 0.72
CA LEU A 99 17.69 7.84 1.42
C LEU A 99 18.20 8.29 2.80
N SER A 100 19.08 7.49 3.42
CA SER A 100 19.65 7.76 4.74
C SER A 100 20.93 8.61 4.65
N GLY A 101 21.75 8.41 3.61
CA GLY A 101 22.99 9.15 3.38
C GLY A 101 22.79 10.63 2.99
N GLY A 102 21.58 11.02 2.56
CA GLY A 102 21.23 12.41 2.24
C GLY A 102 20.81 13.28 3.42
N ARG A 103 20.65 12.71 4.63
CA ARG A 103 20.34 13.47 5.86
C ARG A 103 21.59 13.64 6.70
N LYS A 104 22.30 14.75 6.51
CA LYS A 104 22.94 15.40 7.67
C LYS A 104 21.80 15.95 8.52
N ALA A 105 21.54 15.31 9.65
CA ALA A 105 20.69 15.87 10.68
C ALA A 105 21.32 17.19 11.14
N THR A 106 20.74 18.31 10.75
CA THR A 106 20.91 19.56 11.48
C THR A 106 19.85 19.54 12.57
N VAL A 107 20.29 19.28 13.80
CA VAL A 107 19.55 19.59 15.02
C VAL A 107 19.71 21.08 15.29
#